data_AF-A0A2S9YXJ9-F1
#
_entry.id   AF-A0A2S9YXJ9-F1
#
_cell.length_a   1.000
_cell.length_b   1.000
_cell.length_c   1.000
_cell.angle_alpha   90.00
_cell.angle_beta   90.00
_cell.angle_gamma   90.00
#
_symmetry.space_group_name_H-M   'P 1'
#
loop_
_entity.id
_entity.type
_entity.pdbx_description
1 polymer ?
#
loop_
_entity_poly.entity_id
_entity_poly.type
_entity_poly.pdbx_seq_one_letter_code
_entity_poly.pdbx_strand_id
1 'polypeptide(L)'
;MYADLTCARSVNITETPLVDLSDFANLEFVLEGIWLERNPALATLDGLSISEARTIDILFNDNLINLDALTSISELEGGTIYCNAQLQPAEIEAVLAQIPGGDLVEVVNNGEGPC
;
A
#
# COMPACT_ATOMS: atom_id res chain seq x y z
N MET A 1 24.61 -9.64 -13.84
CA MET A 1 24.01 -10.71 -13.00
C MET A 1 22.77 -10.08 -12.39
N TYR A 2 21.62 -10.24 -13.05
CA TYR A 2 20.32 -9.73 -12.60
C TYR A 2 19.41 -10.96 -12.53
N ALA A 3 19.30 -11.56 -11.36
CA ALA A 3 18.41 -12.68 -11.11
C ALA A 3 18.26 -12.84 -9.59
N ASP A 4 17.65 -11.83 -8.97
CA ASP A 4 16.75 -12.09 -7.85
C ASP A 4 15.68 -11.01 -7.90
N LEU A 5 14.43 -11.40 -8.14
CA LEU A 5 13.27 -10.50 -8.23
C LEU A 5 12.77 -10.11 -6.82
N THR A 6 13.66 -10.10 -5.84
CA THR A 6 13.34 -9.80 -4.44
C THR A 6 13.36 -8.31 -4.16
N CYS A 7 13.97 -7.48 -5.02
CA CYS A 7 14.02 -6.04 -4.81
C CYS A 7 13.57 -5.22 -6.01
N ALA A 8 12.86 -4.14 -5.73
CA ALA A 8 12.53 -3.09 -6.66
C ALA A 8 12.98 -1.74 -6.09
N ARG A 9 13.25 -0.79 -6.98
CA ARG A 9 13.48 0.60 -6.55
C ARG A 9 12.16 1.20 -6.02
N SER A 10 11.10 1.04 -6.80
CA SER A 10 9.76 1.50 -6.51
C SER A 10 8.73 0.59 -7.16
N VAL A 11 7.52 0.59 -6.60
CA VAL A 11 6.34 -0.07 -7.19
C VAL A 11 5.34 1.02 -7.52
N ASN A 12 4.96 1.13 -8.79
CA ASN A 12 3.96 2.10 -9.25
C ASN A 12 2.86 1.33 -9.99
N ILE A 13 1.66 1.31 -9.42
CA ILE A 13 0.49 0.62 -9.96
C ILE A 13 -0.60 1.66 -10.08
N THR A 14 -0.87 2.07 -11.32
CA THR A 14 -1.80 3.16 -11.60
C THR A 14 -2.75 2.77 -12.73
N GLU A 15 -4.05 3.01 -12.54
CA GLU A 15 -5.09 2.77 -13.55
C GLU A 15 -5.10 1.34 -14.12
N THR A 16 -4.86 0.35 -13.26
CA THR A 16 -4.79 -1.06 -13.68
C THR A 16 -6.09 -1.84 -13.40
N PRO A 17 -6.35 -2.93 -14.14
CA PRO A 17 -7.48 -3.83 -13.87
C PRO A 17 -7.13 -4.92 -12.82
N LEU A 18 -6.00 -4.80 -12.11
CA LEU A 18 -5.57 -5.78 -11.12
C LEU A 18 -6.58 -5.83 -9.97
N VAL A 19 -6.86 -7.04 -9.50
CA VAL A 19 -7.77 -7.28 -8.36
C VAL A 19 -7.01 -7.53 -7.05
N ASP A 20 -5.77 -8.00 -7.18
CA ASP A 20 -4.81 -8.27 -6.11
C ASP A 20 -3.38 -8.02 -6.62
N LEU A 21 -2.38 -8.26 -5.77
CA LEU A 21 -0.96 -8.08 -6.07
C LEU A 21 -0.19 -9.42 -6.08
N SER A 22 -0.86 -10.54 -6.38
CA SER A 22 -0.26 -11.89 -6.36
C SER A 22 0.94 -12.06 -7.29
N ASP A 23 0.97 -11.33 -8.41
CA ASP A 23 2.12 -11.31 -9.33
C ASP A 23 3.40 -10.74 -8.69
N PHE A 24 3.28 -10.02 -7.58
CA PHE A 24 4.40 -9.43 -6.83
C PHE A 24 4.85 -10.29 -5.63
N ALA A 25 4.38 -11.53 -5.50
CA ALA A 25 4.66 -12.41 -4.35
C ALA A 25 6.14 -12.72 -4.07
N ASN A 26 7.03 -12.49 -5.05
CA ASN A 26 8.48 -12.68 -4.86
C ASN A 26 9.20 -11.39 -4.47
N LEU A 27 8.51 -10.25 -4.39
CA LEU A 27 9.10 -8.96 -4.04
C LEU A 27 9.19 -8.84 -2.51
N GLU A 28 10.41 -8.72 -1.99
CA GLU A 28 10.73 -8.61 -0.56
C GLU A 28 11.06 -7.17 -0.15
N PHE A 29 11.69 -6.39 -1.05
CA PHE A 29 12.24 -5.07 -0.76
C PHE A 29 11.79 -4.02 -1.79
N VAL A 30 11.35 -2.86 -1.30
CA VAL A 30 11.11 -1.66 -2.11
C VAL A 30 11.96 -0.53 -1.54
N LEU A 31 12.99 -0.12 -2.26
CA LEU A 31 14.00 0.80 -1.72
C LEU A 31 13.48 2.23 -1.48
N GLU A 32 12.47 2.65 -2.25
CA GLU A 32 11.86 3.97 -2.14
C GLU A 32 10.43 3.87 -1.64
N GLY A 33 9.48 3.57 -2.51
CA GLY A 33 8.08 3.58 -2.12
C GLY A 33 7.16 2.80 -3.03
N ILE A 34 5.95 2.66 -2.53
CA ILE A 34 4.82 2.06 -3.22
C ILE A 34 3.81 3.16 -3.49
N TRP A 35 3.42 3.26 -4.75
CA TRP A 35 2.36 4.15 -5.22
C TRP A 35 1.25 3.32 -5.85
N LEU A 36 0.10 3.30 -5.20
CA LEU A 36 -1.13 2.68 -5.69
C LEU A 36 -2.14 3.77 -5.95
N GLU A 37 -2.40 4.08 -7.22
CA GLU A 37 -3.31 5.17 -7.57
C GLU A 37 -4.39 4.74 -8.56
N ARG A 38 -5.66 5.08 -8.29
CA ARG A 38 -6.76 4.91 -9.25
C ARG A 38 -6.87 3.47 -9.77
N ASN A 39 -6.75 2.48 -8.90
CA ASN A 39 -6.99 1.07 -9.26
C ASN A 39 -8.36 0.63 -8.74
N PRO A 40 -9.46 0.93 -9.45
CA PRO A 40 -10.81 0.66 -8.96
C PRO A 40 -11.12 -0.84 -8.86
N ALA A 41 -10.35 -1.72 -9.50
CA ALA A 41 -10.53 -3.17 -9.39
C ALA A 41 -9.78 -3.78 -8.20
N LEU A 42 -8.77 -3.07 -7.66
CA LEU A 42 -7.88 -3.58 -6.62
C LEU A 42 -8.65 -3.67 -5.31
N ALA A 43 -8.89 -4.90 -4.85
CA ALA A 43 -9.67 -5.16 -3.64
C ALA A 43 -8.79 -5.50 -2.43
N THR A 44 -7.57 -6.00 -2.68
CA THR A 44 -6.65 -6.46 -1.65
C THR A 44 -5.21 -6.19 -2.05
N LEU A 45 -4.32 -6.08 -1.05
CA LEU A 45 -2.88 -6.06 -1.24
C LEU A 45 -2.25 -7.46 -1.10
N ASP A 46 -3.07 -8.50 -1.00
CA ASP A 46 -2.59 -9.89 -0.94
C ASP A 46 -1.63 -10.19 -2.09
N GLY A 47 -0.55 -10.89 -1.76
CA GLY A 47 0.57 -11.11 -2.67
C GLY A 47 1.69 -10.10 -2.51
N LEU A 48 1.49 -9.00 -1.79
CA LEU A 48 2.59 -8.16 -1.34
C LEU A 48 3.11 -8.68 0.00
N SER A 49 4.39 -9.05 0.06
CA SER A 49 5.05 -9.57 1.27
C SER A 49 6.38 -8.86 1.50
N ILE A 50 6.34 -7.53 1.43
CA ILE A 50 7.53 -6.70 1.55
C ILE A 50 7.87 -6.42 3.02
N SER A 51 9.16 -6.38 3.34
CA SER A 51 9.64 -5.96 4.65
C SER A 51 10.17 -4.53 4.68
N GLU A 52 10.47 -3.95 3.51
CA GLU A 52 11.03 -2.60 3.40
C GLU A 52 10.29 -1.77 2.34
N ALA A 53 9.82 -0.59 2.74
CA ALA A 53 9.40 0.52 1.91
C ALA A 53 9.54 1.81 2.73
N ARG A 54 10.09 2.89 2.16
CA ARG A 54 10.20 4.17 2.90
C ARG A 54 8.92 4.98 2.83
N THR A 55 8.20 4.94 1.72
CA THR A 55 6.98 5.73 1.52
C THR A 55 5.87 4.90 0.94
N ILE A 56 4.64 5.17 1.39
CA ILE A 56 3.43 4.53 0.87
C ILE A 56 2.39 5.60 0.53
N ASP A 57 2.03 5.64 -0.76
CA ASP A 57 0.92 6.45 -1.24
C ASP A 57 -0.17 5.53 -1.81
N ILE A 58 -1.35 5.58 -1.22
CA ILE A 58 -2.52 4.79 -1.61
C ILE A 58 -3.69 5.75 -1.83
N LEU A 59 -3.96 6.03 -3.11
CA LEU A 59 -4.82 7.13 -3.53
C LEU A 59 -5.94 6.61 -4.45
N PHE A 60 -7.20 6.92 -4.17
CA PHE A 60 -8.31 6.63 -5.09
C PHE A 60 -8.47 5.14 -5.46
N ASN A 61 -8.24 4.21 -4.53
CA ASN A 61 -8.49 2.78 -4.73
C ASN A 61 -9.79 2.38 -4.02
N ASP A 62 -10.94 2.72 -4.64
CA ASP A 62 -12.25 2.67 -4.01
C ASP A 62 -12.69 1.29 -3.50
N ASN A 63 -12.18 0.21 -4.10
CA ASN A 63 -12.53 -1.15 -3.71
C ASN A 63 -11.54 -1.79 -2.75
N LEU A 64 -10.43 -1.13 -2.41
CA LEU A 64 -9.44 -1.66 -1.49
C LEU A 64 -10.02 -1.68 -0.06
N ILE A 65 -10.04 -2.85 0.58
CA ILE A 65 -10.78 -3.05 1.84
C ILE A 65 -9.92 -3.08 3.10
N ASN A 66 -8.62 -3.36 2.97
CA ASN A 66 -7.69 -3.37 4.11
C ASN A 66 -6.26 -3.13 3.62
N LEU A 67 -5.35 -2.98 4.59
CA LEU A 67 -3.92 -2.74 4.38
C LEU A 67 -3.06 -3.74 5.16
N ASP A 68 -3.62 -4.89 5.55
CA ASP A 68 -2.97 -5.82 6.49
C ASP A 68 -1.63 -6.36 5.96
N ALA A 69 -1.50 -6.47 4.64
CA ALA A 69 -0.26 -6.86 3.96
C ALA A 69 0.92 -5.91 4.23
N LEU A 70 0.67 -4.69 4.73
CA LEU A 70 1.72 -3.70 5.03
C LEU A 70 2.33 -3.88 6.44
N THR A 71 1.73 -4.70 7.30
CA THR A 71 2.16 -4.87 8.71
C THR A 71 3.56 -5.47 8.87
N SER A 72 4.14 -6.06 7.82
CA SER A 72 5.50 -6.58 7.80
C SER A 72 6.57 -5.52 7.55
N ILE A 73 6.20 -4.29 7.21
CA ILE A 73 7.14 -3.20 6.93
C ILE A 73 7.85 -2.77 8.21
N SER A 74 9.17 -2.67 8.15
CA SER A 74 9.99 -2.39 9.34
C SER A 74 9.97 -0.93 9.79
N GLU A 75 9.84 0.01 8.85
CA GLU A 75 9.82 1.45 9.12
C GLU A 75 9.27 2.20 7.90
N LEU A 76 8.48 3.24 8.14
CA LEU A 76 8.03 4.22 7.15
C LEU A 76 8.65 5.58 7.46
N GLU A 77 9.01 6.32 6.42
CA GLU A 77 9.45 7.72 6.49
C GLU A 77 8.30 8.70 6.20
N GLY A 78 7.14 8.19 5.77
CA GLY A 78 5.92 8.97 5.54
C GLY A 78 5.05 8.39 4.43
N GLY A 79 4.05 9.14 4.00
CA GLY A 79 3.15 8.75 2.92
C GLY A 79 1.78 9.42 3.01
N THR A 80 0.90 9.06 2.09
CA THR A 80 -0.48 9.55 2.06
C THR A 80 -1.45 8.44 1.70
N ILE A 81 -2.47 8.26 2.53
CA ILE A 81 -3.62 7.40 2.25
C ILE A 81 -4.81 8.33 2.06
N TYR A 82 -5.29 8.46 0.83
CA TYR A 82 -6.29 9.44 0.45
C TYR A 82 -7.40 8.85 -0.41
N CYS A 83 -8.65 9.15 -0.06
CA CYS A 83 -9.79 8.86 -0.93
C CYS A 83 -9.92 7.39 -1.33
N ASN A 84 -9.78 6.48 -0.38
CA ASN A 84 -10.10 5.07 -0.59
C ASN A 84 -11.45 4.77 0.09
N ALA A 85 -12.50 4.65 -0.73
CA ALA A 85 -13.88 4.65 -0.26
C ALA A 85 -14.23 3.52 0.73
N GLN A 86 -13.58 2.35 0.62
CA GLN A 86 -13.84 1.21 1.50
C GLN A 86 -12.89 1.10 2.70
N LEU A 87 -11.74 1.79 2.70
CA LEU A 87 -10.79 1.73 3.81
C LEU A 87 -11.26 2.58 4.99
N GLN A 88 -11.66 1.97 6.09
CA GLN A 88 -12.08 2.73 7.27
C GLN A 88 -10.87 3.40 7.94
N PRO A 89 -10.93 4.70 8.31
CA PRO A 89 -9.80 5.40 8.94
C PRO A 89 -9.28 4.70 10.19
N ALA A 90 -10.16 4.18 11.04
CA ALA A 90 -9.76 3.45 12.25
C ALA A 90 -9.00 2.14 11.93
N GLU A 91 -9.29 1.48 10.82
CA GLU A 91 -8.58 0.26 10.39
C GLU A 91 -7.21 0.62 9.79
N ILE A 92 -7.15 1.69 8.99
CA ILE A 92 -5.89 2.25 8.49
C ILE A 92 -4.97 2.61 9.66
N GLU A 93 -5.47 3.36 10.64
CA GLU A 93 -4.71 3.77 11.82
C GLU A 93 -4.25 2.56 12.66
N ALA A 94 -5.06 1.51 12.77
CA ALA A 94 -4.68 0.29 13.48
C ALA A 94 -3.54 -0.48 12.80
N VAL A 95 -3.49 -0.48 11.47
CA VAL A 95 -2.36 -1.03 10.70
C VAL A 95 -1.12 -0.16 10.89
N LEU A 96 -1.23 1.16 10.68
CA LEU A 96 -0.11 2.10 10.78
C LEU A 96 0.50 2.12 12.19
N ALA A 97 -0.29 1.97 13.24
CA ALA A 97 0.19 1.92 14.62
C ALA A 97 1.13 0.72 14.91
N GLN A 98 1.16 -0.29 14.04
CA GLN A 98 2.06 -1.44 14.16
C GLN A 98 3.41 -1.22 13.45
N ILE A 99 3.53 -0.16 12.64
CA ILE A 99 4.67 0.11 11.78
C ILE A 99 5.42 1.31 12.36
N PRO A 100 6.72 1.20 12.71
CA PRO A 100 7.53 2.36 13.07
C PRO A 100 7.45 3.45 12.00
N GLY A 101 7.19 4.70 12.41
CA GLY A 101 6.98 5.82 11.49
C GLY A 101 5.63 5.82 10.74
N GLY A 102 4.73 4.88 11.05
CA GLY A 102 3.36 4.90 10.53
C GLY A 102 2.56 6.13 10.95
N ASP A 103 2.94 6.80 12.05
CA ASP A 103 2.39 8.08 12.49
C ASP A 103 2.79 9.27 11.58
N LEU A 104 3.73 9.07 10.66
CA LEU A 104 4.13 10.04 9.64
C LEU A 104 3.28 9.94 8.36
N VAL A 105 2.39 8.95 8.25
CA VAL A 105 1.50 8.78 7.09
C VAL A 105 0.24 9.62 7.28
N GLU A 106 -0.05 10.48 6.32
CA GLU A 106 -1.28 11.28 6.33
C GLU A 106 -2.48 10.44 5.91
N VAL A 107 -3.52 10.37 6.75
CA VAL A 107 -4.76 9.65 6.47
C VAL A 107 -5.89 10.67 6.30
N VAL A 108 -6.41 10.78 5.07
CA VAL A 108 -7.37 11.85 4.71
C VAL A 108 -8.50 11.30 3.83
N ASN A 109 -9.75 11.62 4.15
CA ASN A 109 -10.94 11.27 3.34
C ASN A 109 -11.04 9.77 2.95
N ASN A 110 -10.81 8.84 3.89
CA ASN A 110 -10.99 7.41 3.64
C ASN A 110 -12.26 6.89 4.33
N GLY A 111 -12.85 5.82 3.78
CA GLY A 111 -14.01 5.14 4.40
C GLY A 111 -15.32 5.92 4.30
N GLU A 112 -15.28 7.07 3.63
CA GLU A 112 -16.45 7.83 3.22
C GLU A 112 -16.76 7.46 1.75
N GLY A 113 -18.00 7.65 1.28
CA GLY A 113 -18.37 7.32 -0.11
C GLY A 113 -17.46 7.98 -1.17
N PRO A 114 -17.73 7.77 -2.48
CA PRO A 114 -16.77 8.13 -3.53
C PRO A 114 -16.30 9.58 -3.43
N CYS A 115 -14.97 9.73 -3.45
CA CYS A 115 -14.30 10.96 -3.88
C CYS A 115 -14.44 11.12 -5.41
#